data_AF-A0A952S2D7-F1
#
_entry.id   AF-A0A952S2D7-F1
#
_cell.length_a   1.000
_cell.length_b   1.000
_cell.length_c   1.000
_cell.angle_alpha   90.00
_cell.angle_beta   90.00
_cell.angle_gamma   90.00
#
_symmetry.space_group_name_H-M   'P 1'
#
loop_
_entity.id
_entity.type
_entity.pdbx_description
1 polymer ?
#
loop_
_entity_poly.entity_id
_entity_poly.type
_entity_poly.pdbx_seq_one_letter_code
_entity_poly.pdbx_strand_id
1 'polypeptide(L)'
;MKDNAALFGTGFIQVLLVCVNTWQIAHAKWLGVFVVGFLISYVWTWNVKKVAFGGQKDRFIYALGAAVGAVAGLMIAVRFYD
;
A
#
# COMPACT_ATOMS: atom_id res chain seq x y z
N MET A 1 -18.36 -2.87 20.84
CA MET A 1 -19.11 -3.31 19.63
C MET A 1 -18.14 -3.23 18.46
N LYS A 2 -17.97 -4.30 17.67
CA LYS A 2 -17.18 -4.20 16.42
C LYS A 2 -17.94 -3.26 15.50
N ASP A 3 -17.32 -2.13 15.14
CA ASP A 3 -17.90 -1.19 14.21
C ASP A 3 -17.79 -1.78 12.80
N ASN A 4 -18.80 -2.57 12.42
CA ASN A 4 -18.83 -3.32 11.16
C ASN A 4 -18.71 -2.39 9.95
N ALA A 5 -19.16 -1.13 10.09
CA ALA A 5 -19.00 -0.11 9.06
C ALA A 5 -17.53 0.31 8.87
N ALA A 6 -16.78 0.47 9.96
CA ALA A 6 -15.34 0.77 9.89
C ALA A 6 -14.55 -0.41 9.30
N LEU A 7 -14.93 -1.65 9.62
CA LEU A 7 -14.33 -2.84 9.03
C LEU A 7 -14.58 -2.92 7.53
N PHE A 8 -15.84 -2.70 7.10
CA PHE A 8 -16.20 -2.61 5.69
C PHE A 8 -15.42 -1.51 4.97
N GLY A 9 -15.40 -0.29 5.52
CA GLY A 9 -14.71 0.84 4.92
C GLY A 9 -13.20 0.62 4.79
N THR A 10 -12.57 0.01 5.78
CA THR A 10 -11.14 -0.32 5.73
C THR A 10 -10.85 -1.32 4.62
N GLY A 11 -11.63 -2.41 4.52
CA GLY A 11 -11.47 -3.41 3.45
C GLY A 11 -11.76 -2.82 2.07
N PHE A 12 -12.80 -1.99 1.95
CA PHE A 12 -13.15 -1.30 0.72
C PHE A 12 -12.00 -0.41 0.22
N ILE A 13 -11.45 0.44 1.09
CA ILE A 13 -10.34 1.34 0.73
C ILE A 13 -9.09 0.54 0.37
N GLN A 14 -8.76 -0.50 1.12
CA GLN A 14 -7.60 -1.36 0.84
C GLN A 14 -7.69 -1.97 -0.56
N VAL A 15 -8.80 -2.62 -0.88
CA VAL A 15 -8.97 -3.30 -2.17
C VAL A 15 -9.09 -2.30 -3.32
N LEU A 16 -9.78 -1.17 -3.13
CA LEU A 16 -9.85 -0.10 -4.11
C LEU A 16 -8.46 0.40 -4.50
N LEU A 17 -7.63 0.70 -3.51
CA LEU A 17 -6.27 1.19 -3.76
C LEU A 17 -5.39 0.11 -4.41
N VAL A 18 -5.55 -1.17 -4.04
CA VAL A 18 -4.87 -2.29 -4.70
C VAL A 18 -5.21 -2.34 -6.18
N CYS A 19 -6.50 -2.32 -6.55
CA CYS A 19 -6.92 -2.32 -7.96
C CYS A 19 -6.33 -1.14 -8.75
N VAL A 20 -6.34 0.07 -8.17
CA VAL A 20 -5.73 1.26 -8.80
C VAL A 20 -4.21 1.08 -8.97
N ASN A 21 -3.51 0.55 -7.96
CA ASN A 21 -2.08 0.32 -8.06
C ASN A 21 -1.73 -0.77 -9.08
N THR A 22 -2.48 -1.86 -9.13
CA THR A 22 -2.30 -2.92 -10.14
C THR A 22 -2.36 -2.35 -11.55
N TRP A 23 -3.33 -1.48 -11.85
CA TRP A 23 -3.40 -0.81 -13.14
C TRP A 23 -2.16 0.08 -13.38
N GLN A 24 -1.72 0.85 -12.38
CA GLN A 24 -0.54 1.70 -12.50
C GLN A 24 0.76 0.90 -12.72
N ILE A 25 0.92 -0.24 -12.03
CA ILE A 25 2.03 -1.19 -12.22
C ILE A 25 2.02 -1.70 -13.65
N ALA A 26 0.87 -2.18 -14.14
CA ALA A 26 0.72 -2.71 -15.49
C ALA A 26 1.00 -1.69 -16.61
N HIS A 27 0.96 -0.38 -16.30
CA HIS A 27 1.25 0.70 -17.25
C HIS A 27 2.51 1.48 -16.90
N ALA A 28 3.39 0.91 -16.05
CA ALA A 28 4.63 1.51 -15.59
C ALA A 28 4.50 2.97 -15.11
N LYS A 29 3.40 3.30 -14.41
CA LYS A 29 3.16 4.64 -13.84
C LYS A 29 3.91 4.80 -12.51
N TRP A 30 5.23 4.95 -12.58
CA TRP A 30 6.16 4.95 -11.43
C TRP A 30 5.74 5.81 -10.24
N LEU A 31 5.45 7.10 -10.45
CA LEU A 31 5.02 8.01 -9.37
C LEU A 31 3.71 7.53 -8.73
N GLY A 32 2.81 7.03 -9.56
CA GLY A 32 1.53 6.46 -9.16
C GLY A 32 1.67 5.21 -8.30
N VAL A 33 2.56 4.30 -8.69
CA VAL A 33 2.90 3.09 -7.93
C VAL A 33 3.46 3.45 -6.56
N PHE A 34 4.35 4.44 -6.48
CA PHE A 34 4.88 4.92 -5.21
C PHE A 34 3.78 5.50 -4.31
N VAL A 35 3.02 6.48 -4.81
CA VAL A 35 2.01 7.19 -4.02
C VAL A 35 0.89 6.26 -3.57
N VAL A 36 0.32 5.46 -4.47
CA VAL A 36 -0.76 4.54 -4.11
C VAL A 36 -0.22 3.38 -3.27
N GLY A 37 1.02 2.96 -3.49
CA GLY A 37 1.68 1.90 -2.70
C GLY A 37 1.85 2.34 -1.25
N PHE A 38 2.27 3.58 -1.04
CA PHE A 38 2.31 4.22 0.27
C PHE A 38 0.92 4.22 0.94
N LEU A 39 -0.13 4.65 0.22
CA LEU A 39 -1.48 4.73 0.78
C LEU A 39 -2.04 3.36 1.18
N ILE A 40 -1.88 2.33 0.33
CA ILE A 40 -2.28 0.95 0.66
C ILE A 40 -1.61 0.54 1.96
N SER A 41 -0.28 0.64 2.03
CA SER A 41 0.49 0.18 3.17
C SER A 41 0.21 0.99 4.43
N TYR A 42 -0.04 2.30 4.32
CA TYR A 42 -0.45 3.14 5.43
C TYR A 42 -1.78 2.65 6.00
N VAL A 43 -2.81 2.45 5.18
CA VAL A 43 -4.11 1.88 5.60
C VAL A 43 -3.95 0.47 6.18
N TRP A 44 -3.01 -0.32 5.65
CA TRP A 44 -2.72 -1.65 6.16
C TRP A 44 -2.10 -1.64 7.57
N THR A 45 -1.41 -0.57 7.97
CA THR A 45 -0.77 -0.52 9.30
C THR A 45 -1.75 -0.66 10.46
N TRP A 46 -3.03 -0.26 10.29
CA TRP A 46 -4.07 -0.44 11.29
C TRP A 46 -4.48 -1.91 11.49
N ASN A 47 -4.14 -2.80 10.55
CA ASN A 47 -4.42 -4.24 10.64
C ASN A 47 -3.17 -5.06 11.00
N VAL A 48 -1.96 -4.55 10.72
CA VAL A 48 -0.71 -5.22 11.05
C VAL A 48 -0.39 -5.03 12.52
N LYS A 49 -0.69 -6.04 13.35
CA LYS A 49 -0.49 -6.00 14.82
C LYS A 49 0.87 -5.40 15.22
N LYS A 50 1.98 -5.83 14.62
CA LYS A 50 3.34 -5.34 14.94
C LYS A 50 3.51 -3.82 14.78
N VAL A 51 2.91 -3.21 13.75
CA VAL A 51 2.99 -1.77 13.46
C VAL A 51 1.84 -1.00 14.13
N ALA A 52 0.69 -1.66 14.33
CA ALA A 52 -0.46 -1.10 15.01
C ALA A 52 -0.18 -0.77 16.48
N PHE A 53 0.70 -1.54 17.14
CA PHE A 53 1.21 -1.25 18.50
C PHE A 53 2.30 -0.17 18.52
N GLY A 54 2.85 0.22 17.36
CA GLY A 54 3.75 1.36 17.21
C GLY A 54 3.00 2.69 17.04
N GLY A 55 3.75 3.79 17.04
CA GLY A 55 3.23 5.15 16.86
C GLY A 55 3.03 5.53 15.40
N GLN A 56 2.55 6.77 15.16
CA GLN A 56 2.35 7.29 13.80
C GLN A 56 3.65 7.33 12.97
N LYS A 57 4.80 7.54 13.61
CA LYS A 57 6.11 7.49 12.96
C LYS A 57 6.41 6.10 12.40
N ASP A 58 6.15 5.05 13.17
CA ASP A 58 6.37 3.66 12.74
C ASP A 58 5.51 3.30 11.53
N ARG A 59 4.26 3.78 11.53
CA ARG A 59 3.32 3.58 10.42
C ARG A 59 3.78 4.29 9.15
N PHE A 60 4.25 5.52 9.28
CA PHE A 60 4.77 6.30 8.16
C PHE A 60 6.04 5.68 7.56
N ILE A 61 7.00 5.28 8.41
CA ILE A 61 8.24 4.62 7.98
C ILE A 61 7.93 3.29 7.28
N TYR A 62 7.02 2.49 7.85
CA TYR A 62 6.57 1.24 7.23
C TYR A 62 5.96 1.47 5.85
N ALA A 63 5.04 2.44 5.73
CA ALA A 63 4.38 2.77 4.48
C ALA A 63 5.36 3.30 3.42
N LEU A 64 6.34 4.13 3.82
CA LEU A 64 7.42 4.58 2.93
C LEU A 64 8.27 3.41 2.43
N GLY A 65 8.68 2.52 3.32
CA GLY A 65 9.47 1.33 2.93
C GLY A 65 8.72 0.46 1.92
N ALA A 66 7.42 0.27 2.12
CA ALA A 66 6.58 -0.48 1.19
C ALA A 66 6.41 0.23 -0.16
N ALA A 67 6.26 1.57 -0.17
CA ALA A 67 6.18 2.35 -1.39
C ALA A 67 7.47 2.29 -2.23
N VAL A 68 8.63 2.41 -1.57
CA VAL A 68 9.94 2.22 -2.22
C VAL A 68 10.07 0.80 -2.74
N GLY A 69 9.65 -0.20 -1.96
CA GLY A 69 9.64 -1.61 -2.39
C GLY A 69 8.75 -1.85 -3.62
N ALA A 70 7.59 -1.20 -3.72
CA ALA A 70 6.71 -1.31 -4.88
C ALA A 70 7.36 -0.75 -6.15
N VAL A 71 8.03 0.40 -6.06
CA VAL A 71 8.80 0.99 -7.18
C VAL A 71 9.98 0.10 -7.56
N ALA A 72 10.73 -0.42 -6.59
CA ALA A 72 11.84 -1.33 -6.85
C ALA A 72 11.35 -2.64 -7.51
N GLY A 73 10.22 -3.17 -7.07
CA GLY A 73 9.56 -4.33 -7.69
C GLY A 73 9.16 -4.06 -9.14
N LEU A 74 8.54 -2.90 -9.42
CA LEU A 74 8.24 -2.48 -10.79
C LEU A 74 9.52 -2.34 -11.63
N MET A 75 10.61 -1.81 -11.06
CA MET A 75 11.90 -1.68 -11.75
C MET A 75 12.45 -3.03 -12.19
N ILE A 76 12.37 -4.04 -11.31
CA ILE A 76 12.76 -5.40 -11.63
C ILE A 76 11.83 -5.99 -12.69
N ALA A 77 10.52 -5.82 -12.54
CA ALA A 77 9.53 -6.34 -13.49
C ALA A 77 9.80 -5.81 -14.92
N VAL A 78 9.91 -4.49 -15.07
CA VAL A 78 10.18 -3.83 -16.36
C VAL A 78 11.54 -4.25 -16.93
N ARG A 79 12.55 -4.52 -16.08
CA ARG A 79 13.89 -4.85 -16.58
C ARG A 79 14.04 -6.29 -17.07
N PHE A 80 13.26 -7.23 -16.51
CA PHE A 80 13.42 -8.66 -16.73
C PHE A 80 12.21 -9.37 -17.35
N TYR A 81 11.03 -8.75 -17.35
CA TYR A 81 9.77 -9.39 -17.74
C TYR A 81 8.91 -8.59 -18.72
N ASP A 82 9.27 -7.33 -19.04
CA ASP A 82 8.68 -6.55 -20.14
C ASP A 82 9.38 -6.78 -21.49
#